data_AF-A0A3C1LA79-F1
#
_entry.id   AF-A0A3C1LA79-F1
#
_cell.length_a   1.000
_cell.length_b   1.000
_cell.length_c   1.000
_cell.angle_alpha   90.00
_cell.angle_beta   90.00
_cell.angle_gamma   90.00
#
_symmetry.space_group_name_H-M   'P 1'
#
loop_
_entity.id
_entity.type
_entity.pdbx_description
1 polymer ?
#
loop_
_entity_poly.entity_id
_entity_poly.type
_entity_poly.pdbx_seq_one_letter_code
_entity_poly.pdbx_strand_id
1 'polypeptide(L)'
;ASLDHAGGQGSSAYSQRELWAPSRVPEVNSREVPKWMEADDIAAVVAGFGTAAALAVGAGCDGVEINAGQHSLVRQFLSGLTNQRGDEWGHDRLLFARQVISAVRATAGTGIVGLRLSCDELAPWAGITPQMAVDIAAALGEDLDYLVVTRGSIFSAEKTRPDFHEPTGFNIDVCREVRGALPTTPVFLQGSVVDWGQAEWALGDGVCDAVEMTRAQIADPDLVSKLSADAAHTIRPCIRCNQTCQVRDARSPVVTCVGEPTSGRETEDPDWYAHTARARNVLVVGGGIAGLEAARVAAVRGHRV
;
A
#
# COMPACT_ATOMS: atom_id res chain seq x y z
N ALA A 1 -1.53 4.22 -11.51
CA ALA A 1 -0.70 5.08 -10.62
C ALA A 1 -1.40 5.27 -9.27
N SER A 2 -0.68 5.57 -8.18
CA SER A 2 -1.30 5.93 -6.89
C SER A 2 -1.30 7.45 -6.72
N LEU A 3 -2.46 8.02 -6.36
CA LEU A 3 -2.65 9.45 -6.11
C LEU A 3 -2.76 9.70 -4.61
N ASP A 4 -1.99 10.65 -4.12
CA ASP A 4 -1.88 10.91 -2.69
C ASP A 4 -1.62 12.39 -2.40
N HIS A 5 -2.11 12.83 -1.23
CA HIS A 5 -1.75 14.10 -0.62
C HIS A 5 -1.54 13.83 0.87
N ALA A 6 -0.34 14.05 1.38
CA ALA A 6 0.04 13.68 2.75
C ALA A 6 -0.76 14.41 3.84
N GLY A 7 -1.34 15.56 3.50
CA GLY A 7 -2.07 16.39 4.44
C GLY A 7 -1.18 16.86 5.59
N GLY A 8 -1.71 16.79 6.82
CA GLY A 8 -0.94 17.08 8.04
C GLY A 8 0.17 16.07 8.35
N GLN A 9 0.29 14.97 7.60
CA GLN A 9 1.33 13.95 7.79
C GLN A 9 2.55 14.14 6.88
N GLY A 10 2.59 15.22 6.10
CA GLY A 10 3.74 15.58 5.27
C GLY A 10 4.88 16.18 6.10
N SER A 11 5.82 16.83 5.41
CA SER A 11 6.81 17.69 6.06
C SER A 11 7.03 18.96 5.23
N SER A 12 7.09 20.09 5.91
CA SER A 12 7.45 21.38 5.32
C SER A 12 8.96 21.52 5.07
N ALA A 13 9.79 20.57 5.51
CA ALA A 13 11.25 20.65 5.44
C ALA A 13 11.79 20.93 4.02
N TYR A 14 11.17 20.36 2.98
CA TYR A 14 11.57 20.60 1.60
C TYR A 14 10.84 21.78 0.96
N SER A 15 9.51 21.77 0.97
CA SER A 15 8.70 22.78 0.26
C SER A 15 8.77 24.16 0.90
N GLN A 16 9.12 24.24 2.19
CA GLN A 16 9.02 25.45 3.03
C GLN A 16 7.62 26.08 2.99
N ARG A 17 6.60 25.26 2.68
CA ARG A 17 5.19 25.64 2.69
C ARG A 17 4.49 24.97 3.85
N GLU A 18 3.41 25.59 4.29
CA GLU A 18 2.55 25.03 5.30
C GLU A 18 1.95 23.69 4.85
N LEU A 19 1.79 22.77 5.80
CA LEU A 19 1.01 21.56 5.59
C LEU A 19 -0.48 21.91 5.62
N TRP A 20 -1.29 21.27 4.79
CA TRP A 20 -2.74 21.48 4.75
C TRP A 20 -3.47 20.28 5.34
N ALA A 21 -4.41 20.52 6.24
CA ALA A 21 -5.22 19.47 6.87
C ALA A 21 -6.63 19.98 7.24
N PRO A 22 -7.61 19.09 7.45
CA PRO A 22 -8.95 19.50 7.89
C PRO A 22 -8.94 20.23 9.24
N SER A 23 -7.98 19.93 10.14
CA SER A 23 -7.85 20.56 11.46
C SER A 23 -6.39 20.70 11.90
N ARG A 24 -6.13 21.58 12.88
CA ARG A 24 -4.80 21.87 13.43
C ARG A 24 -4.34 20.79 14.43
N VAL A 25 -4.47 19.53 14.06
CA VAL A 25 -4.00 18.39 14.87
C VAL A 25 -2.50 18.21 14.58
N PRO A 26 -1.61 18.33 15.58
CA PRO A 26 -0.18 18.16 15.37
C PRO A 26 0.14 16.74 14.91
N GLU A 27 1.06 16.60 13.97
CA GLU A 27 1.56 15.29 13.55
C GLU A 27 2.40 14.66 14.68
N VAL A 28 2.25 13.35 14.91
CA VAL A 28 2.79 12.71 16.13
C VAL A 28 4.32 12.62 16.15
N ASN A 29 4.97 12.54 14.98
CA ASN A 29 6.42 12.37 14.86
C ASN A 29 7.14 13.72 14.75
N SER A 30 6.72 14.53 13.80
CA SER A 30 7.33 15.83 13.45
C SER A 30 6.84 16.96 14.36
N ARG A 31 5.67 16.82 14.99
CA ARG A 31 4.96 17.87 15.75
C ARG A 31 4.64 19.11 14.93
N GLU A 32 4.79 19.04 13.61
CA GLU A 32 4.35 20.10 12.71
C GLU A 32 2.82 20.26 12.84
N VAL A 33 2.38 21.51 12.94
CA VAL A 33 0.95 21.84 13.03
C VAL A 33 0.50 22.33 11.67
N PRO A 34 -0.43 21.64 11.00
CA PRO A 34 -0.90 22.05 9.69
C PRO A 34 -1.76 23.33 9.75
N LYS A 35 -1.81 24.06 8.64
CA LYS A 35 -2.84 25.05 8.35
C LYS A 35 -4.19 24.34 8.26
N TRP A 36 -5.17 24.92 8.95
CA TRP A 36 -6.58 24.55 8.77
C TRP A 36 -7.03 24.97 7.38
N MET A 37 -7.52 24.01 6.59
CA MET A 37 -7.91 24.26 5.21
C MET A 37 -9.17 25.14 5.10
N GLU A 38 -9.08 26.19 4.29
CA GLU A 38 -10.18 27.04 3.85
C GLU A 38 -10.82 26.44 2.57
N ALA A 39 -11.98 26.97 2.16
CA ALA A 39 -12.70 26.46 0.99
C ALA A 39 -11.84 26.44 -0.28
N ASP A 40 -11.03 27.49 -0.49
CA ASP A 40 -10.14 27.58 -1.64
C ASP A 40 -9.01 26.54 -1.60
N ASP A 41 -8.48 26.21 -0.41
CA ASP A 41 -7.47 25.15 -0.27
C ASP A 41 -8.09 23.79 -0.64
N ILE A 42 -9.31 23.52 -0.16
CA ILE A 42 -10.02 22.27 -0.44
C ILE A 42 -10.30 22.14 -1.93
N ALA A 43 -10.83 23.20 -2.55
CA ALA A 43 -11.08 23.23 -3.99
C ALA A 43 -9.79 23.02 -4.80
N ALA A 44 -8.69 23.64 -4.39
CA ALA A 44 -7.39 23.47 -5.03
C ALA A 44 -6.89 22.03 -4.96
N VAL A 45 -7.04 21.37 -3.80
CA VAL A 45 -6.64 19.95 -3.64
C VAL A 45 -7.51 19.03 -4.49
N VAL A 46 -8.83 19.22 -4.50
CA VAL A 46 -9.75 18.43 -5.34
C VAL A 46 -9.39 18.56 -6.82
N ALA A 47 -9.15 19.79 -7.30
CA ALA A 47 -8.68 20.03 -8.67
C ALA A 47 -7.30 19.39 -8.94
N GLY A 48 -6.41 19.39 -7.93
CA GLY A 48 -5.11 18.74 -7.98
C GLY A 48 -5.20 17.22 -8.18
N PHE A 49 -6.13 16.54 -7.50
CA PHE A 49 -6.39 15.11 -7.72
C PHE A 49 -6.85 14.82 -9.15
N GLY A 50 -7.79 15.62 -9.69
CA GLY A 50 -8.22 15.48 -11.09
C GLY A 50 -7.08 15.73 -12.09
N THR A 51 -6.25 16.75 -11.84
CA THR A 51 -5.07 17.04 -12.67
C THR A 51 -4.06 15.87 -12.64
N ALA A 52 -3.78 15.33 -11.45
CA ALA A 52 -2.87 14.20 -11.29
C ALA A 52 -3.40 12.92 -11.96
N ALA A 53 -4.71 12.69 -11.91
CA ALA A 53 -5.35 11.59 -12.63
C ALA A 53 -5.21 11.73 -14.15
N ALA A 54 -5.49 12.92 -14.69
CA ALA A 54 -5.32 13.21 -16.11
C ALA A 54 -3.87 13.00 -16.57
N LEU A 55 -2.89 13.44 -15.77
CA LEU A 55 -1.47 13.23 -16.05
C LEU A 55 -1.09 11.73 -16.05
N ALA A 56 -1.57 10.97 -15.07
CA ALA A 56 -1.29 9.53 -14.97
C ALA A 56 -1.85 8.76 -16.17
N VAL A 57 -3.11 9.01 -16.53
CA VAL A 57 -3.75 8.37 -17.70
C VAL A 57 -3.08 8.84 -19.00
N GLY A 58 -2.80 10.14 -19.13
CA GLY A 58 -2.09 10.70 -20.28
C GLY A 58 -0.66 10.17 -20.46
N ALA A 59 -0.02 9.71 -19.36
CA ALA A 59 1.27 9.04 -19.38
C ALA A 59 1.18 7.52 -19.69
N GLY A 60 -0.02 7.00 -19.94
CA GLY A 60 -0.25 5.60 -20.34
C GLY A 60 -0.55 4.65 -19.18
N CYS A 61 -0.87 5.13 -17.98
CA CYS A 61 -1.40 4.25 -16.92
C CYS A 61 -2.84 3.81 -17.26
N ASP A 62 -3.17 2.54 -17.02
CA ASP A 62 -4.54 2.00 -17.19
C ASP A 62 -5.57 2.65 -16.23
N GLY A 63 -5.08 3.31 -15.18
CA GLY A 63 -5.92 3.97 -14.19
C GLY A 63 -5.15 4.48 -12.99
N VAL A 64 -5.91 4.87 -11.97
CA VAL A 64 -5.42 5.48 -10.74
C VAL A 64 -6.05 4.89 -9.49
N GLU A 65 -5.29 4.85 -8.40
CA GLU A 65 -5.76 4.50 -7.06
C GLU A 65 -5.70 5.74 -6.17
N ILE A 66 -6.81 6.14 -5.57
CA ILE A 66 -6.88 7.22 -4.59
C ILE A 66 -6.46 6.66 -3.22
N ASN A 67 -5.45 7.25 -2.60
CA ASN A 67 -5.08 6.89 -1.24
C ASN A 67 -6.04 7.55 -0.22
N ALA A 68 -6.82 6.74 0.49
CA ALA A 68 -7.57 7.08 1.70
C ALA A 68 -7.16 6.17 2.88
N GLY A 69 -5.93 5.66 2.84
CA GLY A 69 -5.31 4.81 3.85
C GLY A 69 -4.41 5.59 4.81
N GLN A 70 -3.29 4.97 5.20
CA GLN A 70 -2.25 5.66 5.96
C GLN A 70 -1.58 6.75 5.10
N HIS A 71 -1.16 7.84 5.76
CA HIS A 71 -0.49 8.98 5.12
C HIS A 71 -1.34 9.63 4.01
N SER A 72 -2.61 9.91 4.29
CA SER A 72 -3.57 10.46 3.34
C SER A 72 -4.39 11.60 3.94
N LEU A 73 -4.57 12.67 3.17
CA LEU A 73 -5.49 13.76 3.46
C LEU A 73 -6.95 13.32 3.33
N VAL A 74 -7.28 12.45 2.38
CA VAL A 74 -8.65 11.91 2.22
C VAL A 74 -9.07 11.20 3.51
N ARG A 75 -8.19 10.34 4.04
CA ARG A 75 -8.39 9.68 5.34
C ARG A 75 -8.53 10.68 6.49
N GLN A 76 -7.76 11.76 6.47
CA GLN A 76 -7.84 12.78 7.51
C GLN A 76 -9.21 13.47 7.54
N PHE A 77 -9.86 13.70 6.39
CA PHE A 77 -11.23 14.21 6.36
C PHE A 77 -12.26 13.20 6.87
N LEU A 78 -12.07 11.90 6.58
CA LEU A 78 -12.95 10.82 7.04
C LEU A 78 -12.91 10.60 8.56
N SER A 79 -11.74 10.81 9.18
CA SER A 79 -11.47 10.42 10.56
C SER A 79 -11.84 11.49 11.59
N GLY A 80 -12.54 11.10 12.66
CA GLY A 80 -12.80 11.98 13.81
C GLY A 80 -11.56 12.32 14.64
N LEU A 81 -10.45 11.62 14.45
CA LEU A 81 -9.17 11.96 15.10
C LEU A 81 -8.55 13.22 14.52
N THR A 82 -8.81 13.49 13.23
CA THR A 82 -8.08 14.50 12.45
C THR A 82 -8.99 15.55 11.84
N ASN A 83 -10.28 15.26 11.66
CA ASN A 83 -11.30 16.22 11.28
C ASN A 83 -12.17 16.62 12.48
N GLN A 84 -11.84 17.76 13.07
CA GLN A 84 -12.53 18.38 14.21
C GLN A 84 -13.30 19.64 13.77
N ARG A 85 -13.64 19.73 12.48
CA ARG A 85 -14.35 20.90 11.92
C ARG A 85 -15.79 20.94 12.41
N GLY A 86 -16.33 22.15 12.53
CA GLY A 86 -17.74 22.42 12.83
C GLY A 86 -18.54 22.92 11.63
N ASP A 87 -18.01 22.79 10.42
CA ASP A 87 -18.66 23.17 9.17
C ASP A 87 -19.14 21.93 8.39
N GLU A 88 -19.61 22.12 7.16
CA GLU A 88 -20.12 21.05 6.30
C GLU A 88 -19.14 19.88 6.12
N TRP A 89 -17.83 20.14 6.09
CA TRP A 89 -16.79 19.12 5.96
C TRP A 89 -16.57 18.29 7.23
N GLY A 90 -16.96 18.83 8.39
CA GLY A 90 -16.96 18.12 9.67
C GLY A 90 -18.25 17.37 9.93
N HIS A 91 -19.39 17.93 9.50
CA HIS A 91 -20.71 17.30 9.61
C HIS A 91 -20.91 16.15 8.62
N ASP A 92 -20.45 16.32 7.38
CA ASP A 92 -20.40 15.29 6.36
C ASP A 92 -18.93 14.96 6.01
N ARG A 93 -18.35 14.04 6.77
CA ARG A 93 -16.94 13.64 6.61
C ARG A 93 -16.66 12.91 5.29
N LEU A 94 -17.70 12.44 4.59
CA LEU A 94 -17.58 11.81 3.28
C LEU A 94 -17.48 12.82 2.14
N LEU A 95 -17.85 14.09 2.37
CA LEU A 95 -17.96 15.11 1.33
C LEU A 95 -16.66 15.28 0.54
N PHE A 96 -15.52 15.35 1.24
CA PHE A 96 -14.21 15.49 0.60
C PHE A 96 -13.85 14.28 -0.26
N ALA A 97 -14.06 13.06 0.25
CA ALA A 97 -13.79 11.83 -0.49
C ALA A 97 -14.67 11.75 -1.75
N ARG A 98 -15.97 12.07 -1.65
CA ARG A 98 -16.89 12.11 -2.80
C ARG A 98 -16.43 13.10 -3.86
N GLN A 99 -16.02 14.31 -3.47
CA GLN A 99 -15.54 15.31 -4.43
C GLN A 99 -14.24 14.89 -5.11
N VAL A 100 -13.30 14.29 -4.36
CA VAL A 100 -12.06 13.74 -4.94
C VAL A 100 -12.35 12.60 -5.91
N ILE A 101 -13.18 11.63 -5.54
CA ILE A 101 -13.56 10.51 -6.41
C ILE A 101 -14.24 11.04 -7.69
N SER A 102 -15.17 11.99 -7.56
CA SER A 102 -15.85 12.60 -8.70
C SER A 102 -14.88 13.31 -9.65
N ALA A 103 -13.95 14.13 -9.12
CA ALA A 103 -12.96 14.84 -9.93
C ALA A 103 -11.99 13.88 -10.64
N VAL A 104 -11.58 12.81 -9.95
CA VAL A 104 -10.71 11.77 -10.53
C VAL A 104 -11.45 10.97 -11.59
N ARG A 105 -12.69 10.52 -11.33
CA ARG A 105 -13.49 9.77 -12.31
C ARG A 105 -13.75 10.59 -13.57
N ALA A 106 -14.09 11.86 -13.42
CA ALA A 106 -14.35 12.75 -14.56
C ALA A 106 -13.13 12.92 -15.48
N THR A 107 -11.92 12.86 -14.92
CA THR A 107 -10.66 13.04 -15.67
C THR A 107 -10.04 11.74 -16.15
N ALA A 108 -10.18 10.65 -15.39
CA ALA A 108 -9.75 9.32 -15.77
C ALA A 108 -10.62 8.71 -16.89
N GLY A 109 -11.87 9.16 -17.03
CA GLY A 109 -12.80 8.66 -18.04
C GLY A 109 -13.07 7.17 -17.86
N THR A 110 -12.71 6.38 -18.86
CA THR A 110 -12.86 4.91 -18.84
C THR A 110 -11.70 4.18 -18.15
N GLY A 111 -10.69 4.90 -17.65
CA GLY A 111 -9.60 4.31 -16.87
C GLY A 111 -10.08 3.78 -15.52
N ILE A 112 -9.32 2.87 -14.94
CA ILE A 112 -9.62 2.27 -13.63
C ILE A 112 -9.49 3.34 -12.54
N VAL A 113 -10.44 3.42 -11.60
CA VAL A 113 -10.36 4.23 -10.39
C VAL A 113 -10.58 3.34 -9.17
N GLY A 114 -9.51 3.12 -8.43
CA GLY A 114 -9.54 2.40 -7.15
C GLY A 114 -9.52 3.32 -5.94
N LEU A 115 -9.97 2.83 -4.79
CA LEU A 115 -9.81 3.50 -3.49
C LEU A 115 -9.10 2.58 -2.51
N ARG A 116 -7.99 3.05 -1.94
CA ARG A 116 -7.36 2.40 -0.79
C ARG A 116 -7.93 3.00 0.48
N LEU A 117 -8.80 2.29 1.19
CA LEU A 117 -9.50 2.80 2.36
C LEU A 117 -8.87 2.30 3.66
N SER A 118 -8.63 3.20 4.62
CA SER A 118 -8.35 2.82 6.00
C SER A 118 -9.65 2.36 6.67
N CYS A 119 -9.76 1.06 6.92
CA CYS A 119 -10.94 0.46 7.52
C CYS A 119 -10.84 0.30 9.05
N ASP A 120 -9.67 0.57 9.63
CA ASP A 120 -9.48 0.53 11.07
C ASP A 120 -8.27 1.38 11.46
N GLU A 121 -8.50 2.44 12.21
CA GLU A 121 -7.42 3.29 12.74
C GLU A 121 -6.86 2.80 14.08
N LEU A 122 -7.49 1.77 14.68
CA LEU A 122 -7.17 1.19 15.99
C LEU A 122 -7.26 2.21 17.14
N ALA A 123 -8.15 3.18 16.98
CA ALA A 123 -8.37 4.27 17.91
C ALA A 123 -9.89 4.47 18.12
N PRO A 124 -10.59 3.50 18.73
CA PRO A 124 -12.05 3.43 18.72
C PRO A 124 -12.74 4.60 19.43
N TRP A 125 -12.01 5.44 20.17
CA TRP A 125 -12.55 6.64 20.81
C TRP A 125 -12.90 7.77 19.83
N ALA A 126 -12.31 7.81 18.63
CA ALA A 126 -12.57 8.85 17.64
C ALA A 126 -12.19 8.50 16.19
N GLY A 127 -11.40 7.45 15.97
CA GLY A 127 -10.96 7.03 14.65
C GLY A 127 -11.99 6.21 13.89
N ILE A 128 -11.69 5.89 12.64
CA ILE A 128 -12.46 4.96 11.82
C ILE A 128 -12.36 3.57 12.44
N THR A 129 -13.51 2.96 12.70
CA THR A 129 -13.64 1.57 13.17
C THR A 129 -14.04 0.65 12.00
N PRO A 130 -13.86 -0.67 12.12
CA PRO A 130 -14.31 -1.63 11.12
C PRO A 130 -15.79 -1.46 10.75
N GLN A 131 -16.66 -1.23 11.73
CA GLN A 131 -18.10 -1.03 11.49
C GLN A 131 -18.36 0.23 10.66
N MET A 132 -17.72 1.35 11.00
CA MET A 132 -17.83 2.59 10.22
C MET A 132 -17.27 2.41 8.81
N ALA A 133 -16.22 1.61 8.65
CA ALA A 133 -15.59 1.39 7.36
C ALA A 133 -16.52 0.69 6.35
N VAL A 134 -17.39 -0.20 6.83
CA VAL A 134 -18.42 -0.83 5.99
C VAL A 134 -19.39 0.21 5.45
N ASP A 135 -19.89 1.12 6.30
CA ASP A 135 -20.78 2.21 5.89
C ASP A 135 -20.09 3.20 4.93
N ILE A 136 -18.83 3.55 5.22
CA ILE A 136 -18.01 4.41 4.36
C ILE A 136 -17.80 3.75 2.99
N ALA A 137 -17.47 2.46 2.96
CA ALA A 137 -17.26 1.72 1.72
C ALA A 137 -18.55 1.67 0.89
N ALA A 138 -19.68 1.33 1.51
CA ALA A 138 -20.99 1.31 0.84
C ALA A 138 -21.34 2.68 0.24
N ALA A 139 -21.04 3.78 0.95
CA ALA A 139 -21.37 5.13 0.51
C ALA A 139 -20.44 5.70 -0.58
N LEU A 140 -19.26 5.09 -0.80
CA LEU A 140 -18.27 5.54 -1.78
C LEU A 140 -18.06 4.54 -2.93
N GLY A 141 -18.54 3.31 -2.80
CA GLY A 141 -18.18 2.17 -3.65
C GLY A 141 -18.73 2.18 -5.06
N GLU A 142 -19.86 2.85 -5.31
CA GLU A 142 -20.56 2.80 -6.61
C GLU A 142 -19.75 3.42 -7.76
N ASP A 143 -18.92 4.43 -7.48
CA ASP A 143 -18.11 5.13 -8.49
C ASP A 143 -16.70 4.53 -8.68
N LEU A 144 -16.39 3.45 -7.96
CA LEU A 144 -15.08 2.81 -7.91
C LEU A 144 -15.06 1.50 -8.70
N ASP A 145 -13.94 1.23 -9.36
CA ASP A 145 -13.68 -0.04 -10.03
C ASP A 145 -13.14 -1.11 -9.07
N TYR A 146 -12.54 -0.70 -7.95
CA TYR A 146 -12.18 -1.59 -6.85
C TYR A 146 -11.93 -0.81 -5.55
N LEU A 147 -11.95 -1.53 -4.42
CA LEU A 147 -11.59 -1.00 -3.11
C LEU A 147 -10.56 -1.89 -2.41
N VAL A 148 -9.52 -1.30 -1.83
CA VAL A 148 -8.50 -2.00 -1.02
C VAL A 148 -8.71 -1.72 0.45
N VAL A 149 -8.81 -2.78 1.25
CA VAL A 149 -8.98 -2.69 2.70
C VAL A 149 -7.63 -2.60 3.38
N THR A 150 -7.39 -1.48 4.06
CA THR A 150 -6.15 -1.23 4.83
C THR A 150 -6.45 -0.89 6.29
N ARG A 151 -5.42 -0.89 7.13
CA ARG A 151 -5.51 -0.56 8.55
C ARG A 151 -4.31 0.28 8.97
N GLY A 152 -4.50 1.07 10.01
CA GLY A 152 -3.47 1.87 10.65
C GLY A 152 -3.66 3.37 10.42
N SER A 153 -3.12 4.16 11.34
CA SER A 153 -3.21 5.61 11.33
C SER A 153 -1.90 6.25 11.81
N ILE A 154 -1.91 7.56 12.06
CA ILE A 154 -0.80 8.24 12.75
C ILE A 154 -0.53 7.66 14.14
N PHE A 155 -1.54 7.12 14.82
CA PHE A 155 -1.41 6.60 16.19
C PHE A 155 -1.09 5.10 16.25
N SER A 156 -1.01 4.44 15.09
CA SER A 156 -0.82 3.00 14.96
C SER A 156 0.05 2.68 13.74
N ALA A 157 1.11 3.46 13.52
CA ALA A 157 1.98 3.35 12.35
C ALA A 157 2.59 1.94 12.19
N GLU A 158 2.88 1.26 13.29
CA GLU A 158 3.36 -0.12 13.34
C GLU A 158 2.36 -1.12 12.73
N LYS A 159 1.08 -0.77 12.70
CA LYS A 159 -0.01 -1.61 12.15
C LYS A 159 -0.22 -1.40 10.65
N THR A 160 0.34 -0.34 10.09
CA THR A 160 0.38 -0.12 8.63
C THR A 160 1.38 -1.07 7.96
N ARG A 161 2.46 -1.43 8.69
CA ARG A 161 3.56 -2.26 8.19
C ARG A 161 3.98 -3.28 9.24
N PRO A 162 3.08 -4.19 9.64
CA PRO A 162 3.40 -5.08 10.72
C PRO A 162 4.51 -6.07 10.32
N ASP A 163 5.43 -6.29 11.25
CA ASP A 163 6.46 -7.32 11.19
C ASP A 163 5.88 -8.67 11.66
N PHE A 164 6.74 -9.65 11.97
CA PHE A 164 6.32 -10.97 12.39
C PHE A 164 5.56 -11.02 13.74
N HIS A 165 5.49 -9.93 14.50
CA HIS A 165 4.73 -9.87 15.76
C HIS A 165 3.21 -9.79 15.55
N GLU A 166 2.75 -9.42 14.36
CA GLU A 166 1.33 -9.44 14.01
C GLU A 166 1.00 -10.70 13.20
N PRO A 167 -0.13 -11.39 13.45
CA PRO A 167 -0.61 -12.44 12.56
C PRO A 167 -0.74 -11.97 11.11
N THR A 168 -0.47 -12.85 10.15
CA THR A 168 -0.84 -12.61 8.74
C THR A 168 -2.36 -12.62 8.57
N GLY A 169 -2.90 -11.93 7.57
CA GLY A 169 -4.33 -11.95 7.29
C GLY A 169 -5.17 -11.17 8.30
N PHE A 170 -4.58 -10.23 9.05
CA PHE A 170 -5.25 -9.48 10.12
C PHE A 170 -6.45 -8.62 9.65
N ASN A 171 -6.62 -8.44 8.33
CA ASN A 171 -7.73 -7.73 7.72
C ASN A 171 -8.78 -8.67 7.08
N ILE A 172 -8.67 -10.01 7.22
CA ILE A 172 -9.60 -10.97 6.62
C ILE A 172 -11.05 -10.66 7.00
N ASP A 173 -11.33 -10.47 8.30
CA ASP A 173 -12.70 -10.29 8.77
C ASP A 173 -13.33 -8.99 8.26
N VAL A 174 -12.61 -7.86 8.43
CA VAL A 174 -13.09 -6.56 7.92
C VAL A 174 -13.18 -6.54 6.38
N CYS A 175 -12.29 -7.25 5.68
CA CYS A 175 -12.37 -7.39 4.23
C CYS A 175 -13.65 -8.14 3.81
N ARG A 176 -14.00 -9.22 4.51
CA ARG A 176 -15.24 -9.97 4.26
C ARG A 176 -16.48 -9.10 4.49
N GLU A 177 -16.50 -8.30 5.55
CA GLU A 177 -17.60 -7.38 5.86
C GLU A 177 -17.74 -6.29 4.77
N VAL A 178 -16.64 -5.65 4.39
CA VAL A 178 -16.63 -4.62 3.34
C VAL A 178 -17.04 -5.19 1.99
N ARG A 179 -16.57 -6.38 1.62
CA ARG A 179 -17.01 -7.10 0.41
C ARG A 179 -18.51 -7.38 0.43
N GLY A 180 -19.06 -7.77 1.58
CA GLY A 180 -20.50 -7.99 1.75
C GLY A 180 -21.35 -6.74 1.49
N ALA A 181 -20.81 -5.55 1.73
CA ALA A 181 -21.47 -4.27 1.46
C ALA A 181 -21.28 -3.77 0.01
N LEU A 182 -20.41 -4.40 -0.77
CA LEU A 182 -20.05 -4.01 -2.13
C LEU A 182 -20.30 -5.16 -3.13
N PRO A 183 -21.57 -5.42 -3.51
CA PRO A 183 -21.90 -6.58 -4.34
C PRO A 183 -21.37 -6.49 -5.78
N THR A 184 -21.09 -5.28 -6.27
CA THR A 184 -20.64 -5.02 -7.65
C THR A 184 -19.23 -4.50 -7.76
N THR A 185 -18.64 -4.04 -6.65
CA THR A 185 -17.30 -3.43 -6.63
C THR A 185 -16.31 -4.41 -6.03
N PRO A 186 -15.32 -4.91 -6.81
CA PRO A 186 -14.29 -5.80 -6.31
C PRO A 186 -13.57 -5.27 -5.05
N VAL A 187 -13.37 -6.14 -4.07
CA VAL A 187 -12.68 -5.79 -2.81
C VAL A 187 -11.39 -6.58 -2.67
N PHE A 188 -10.28 -5.87 -2.41
CA PHE A 188 -8.96 -6.45 -2.34
C PHE A 188 -8.47 -6.56 -0.89
N LEU A 189 -7.98 -7.74 -0.54
CA LEU A 189 -7.39 -8.02 0.77
C LEU A 189 -5.94 -7.53 0.81
N GLN A 190 -5.66 -6.54 1.66
CA GLN A 190 -4.32 -6.21 2.11
C GLN A 190 -4.21 -6.57 3.59
N GLY A 191 -3.17 -7.31 3.99
CA GLY A 191 -3.11 -7.81 5.37
C GLY A 191 -1.84 -8.59 5.72
N SER A 192 -0.69 -8.20 5.14
CA SER A 192 0.54 -9.01 5.21
C SER A 192 0.36 -10.44 4.70
N VAL A 193 -0.45 -10.64 3.66
CA VAL A 193 -0.55 -11.93 2.98
C VAL A 193 0.73 -12.15 2.18
N VAL A 194 1.61 -12.99 2.71
CA VAL A 194 2.93 -13.29 2.14
C VAL A 194 3.07 -14.73 1.68
N ASP A 195 2.14 -15.57 2.10
CA ASP A 195 2.03 -16.96 1.71
C ASP A 195 0.98 -17.10 0.60
N TRP A 196 1.30 -17.87 -0.45
CA TRP A 196 0.41 -18.06 -1.59
C TRP A 196 -0.80 -18.93 -1.23
N GLY A 197 -0.64 -19.90 -0.31
CA GLY A 197 -1.73 -20.74 0.15
C GLY A 197 -2.78 -19.95 0.93
N GLN A 198 -2.34 -18.99 1.75
CA GLN A 198 -3.26 -18.05 2.40
C GLN A 198 -4.00 -17.17 1.38
N ALA A 199 -3.32 -16.72 0.32
CA ALA A 199 -3.96 -15.94 -0.74
C ALA A 199 -5.02 -16.78 -1.49
N GLU A 200 -4.68 -18.01 -1.87
CA GLU A 200 -5.61 -18.94 -2.53
C GLU A 200 -6.82 -19.26 -1.64
N TRP A 201 -6.59 -19.52 -0.34
CA TRP A 201 -7.66 -19.73 0.63
C TRP A 201 -8.60 -18.52 0.71
N ALA A 202 -8.06 -17.30 0.79
CA ALA A 202 -8.87 -16.09 0.91
C ALA A 202 -9.77 -15.87 -0.33
N LEU A 203 -9.24 -16.15 -1.52
CA LEU A 203 -10.01 -16.11 -2.77
C LEU A 203 -11.09 -17.19 -2.79
N GLY A 204 -10.72 -18.45 -2.48
CA GLY A 204 -11.64 -19.58 -2.51
C GLY A 204 -12.78 -19.51 -1.47
N ASP A 205 -12.51 -18.90 -0.32
CA ASP A 205 -13.50 -18.69 0.76
C ASP A 205 -14.38 -17.43 0.52
N GLY A 206 -14.11 -16.66 -0.54
CA GLY A 206 -14.88 -15.46 -0.88
C GLY A 206 -14.64 -14.27 0.06
N VAL A 207 -13.47 -14.19 0.69
CA VAL A 207 -13.05 -13.06 1.54
C VAL A 207 -12.84 -11.80 0.69
N CYS A 208 -12.29 -11.97 -0.51
CA CYS A 208 -11.88 -10.90 -1.40
C CYS A 208 -11.92 -11.37 -2.86
N ASP A 209 -11.87 -10.42 -3.79
CA ASP A 209 -11.81 -10.69 -5.23
C ASP A 209 -10.36 -10.60 -5.76
N ALA A 210 -9.44 -9.99 -5.00
CA ALA A 210 -7.99 -10.07 -5.22
C ALA A 210 -7.21 -9.94 -3.90
N VAL A 211 -5.93 -10.34 -3.91
CA VAL A 211 -5.04 -10.29 -2.74
C VAL A 211 -3.81 -9.43 -3.05
N GLU A 212 -3.54 -8.43 -2.22
CA GLU A 212 -2.32 -7.63 -2.31
C GLU A 212 -1.16 -8.33 -1.60
N MET A 213 -0.12 -8.69 -2.37
CA MET A 213 1.05 -9.43 -1.89
C MET A 213 2.37 -8.65 -2.04
N THR A 214 2.35 -7.33 -1.79
CA THR A 214 3.46 -6.39 -2.06
C THR A 214 4.84 -6.90 -1.61
N ARG A 215 5.04 -7.21 -0.32
CA ARG A 215 6.34 -7.68 0.17
C ARG A 215 6.68 -9.11 -0.27
N ALA A 216 5.69 -9.92 -0.64
CA ALA A 216 5.93 -11.25 -1.18
C ALA A 216 6.53 -11.13 -2.59
N GLN A 217 6.01 -10.22 -3.42
CA GLN A 217 6.54 -9.95 -4.76
C GLN A 217 7.91 -9.24 -4.72
N ILE A 218 8.19 -8.43 -3.70
CA ILE A 218 9.55 -7.92 -3.46
C ILE A 218 10.50 -9.06 -3.10
N ALA A 219 10.05 -10.06 -2.32
CA ALA A 219 10.87 -11.21 -1.96
C ALA A 219 11.04 -12.20 -3.11
N ASP A 220 10.07 -12.30 -4.00
CA ASP A 220 10.13 -13.14 -5.18
C ASP A 220 9.37 -12.49 -6.35
N PRO A 221 10.06 -11.80 -7.28
CA PRO A 221 9.40 -11.13 -8.40
C PRO A 221 8.74 -12.13 -9.36
N ASP A 222 9.18 -13.39 -9.37
CA ASP A 222 8.62 -14.46 -10.21
C ASP A 222 7.47 -15.20 -9.51
N LEU A 223 7.01 -14.76 -8.34
CA LEU A 223 5.99 -15.44 -7.52
C LEU A 223 4.79 -15.89 -8.37
N VAL A 224 4.20 -14.99 -9.15
CA VAL A 224 3.00 -15.29 -9.95
C VAL A 224 3.31 -16.26 -11.09
N SER A 225 4.44 -16.09 -11.77
CA SER A 225 4.88 -16.98 -12.84
C SER A 225 5.20 -18.39 -12.32
N LYS A 226 5.82 -18.51 -11.15
CA LYS A 226 6.09 -19.77 -10.47
C LYS A 226 4.81 -20.49 -10.06
N LEU A 227 3.80 -19.76 -9.56
CA LEU A 227 2.48 -20.34 -9.27
C LEU A 227 1.82 -20.90 -10.54
N SER A 228 1.87 -20.14 -11.64
CA SER A 228 1.30 -20.56 -12.92
C SER A 228 2.03 -21.77 -13.54
N ALA A 229 3.28 -22.01 -13.14
CA ALA A 229 4.12 -23.11 -13.61
C ALA A 229 4.15 -24.33 -12.66
N ASP A 230 3.25 -24.39 -11.66
CA ASP A 230 3.22 -25.44 -10.62
C ASP A 230 4.56 -25.57 -9.85
N ALA A 231 5.27 -24.45 -9.71
CA ALA A 231 6.58 -24.36 -9.08
C ALA A 231 6.54 -23.66 -7.72
N ALA A 232 5.41 -23.75 -7.00
CA ALA A 232 5.19 -23.03 -5.74
C ALA A 232 6.24 -23.32 -4.66
N HIS A 233 6.80 -24.54 -4.66
CA HIS A 233 7.88 -24.96 -3.76
C HIS A 233 9.21 -24.22 -3.97
N THR A 234 9.36 -23.49 -5.08
CA THR A 234 10.54 -22.68 -5.40
C THR A 234 10.37 -21.20 -5.02
N ILE A 235 9.19 -20.82 -4.54
CA ILE A 235 8.90 -19.44 -4.15
C ILE A 235 9.74 -19.06 -2.94
N ARG A 236 10.44 -17.93 -3.02
CA ARG A 236 11.18 -17.36 -1.89
C ARG A 236 10.19 -16.67 -0.94
N PRO A 237 10.05 -17.14 0.31
CA PRO A 237 9.09 -16.54 1.23
C PRO A 237 9.57 -15.19 1.76
N CYS A 238 8.65 -14.24 1.91
CA CYS A 238 8.90 -13.02 2.66
C CYS A 238 8.85 -13.32 4.18
N ILE A 239 9.94 -13.02 4.88
CA ILE A 239 10.05 -13.20 6.33
C ILE A 239 9.50 -12.02 7.16
N ARG A 240 8.89 -11.02 6.51
CA ARG A 240 8.28 -9.82 7.15
C ARG A 240 9.23 -9.06 8.08
N CYS A 241 10.52 -9.01 7.75
CA CYS A 241 11.54 -8.36 8.59
C CYS A 241 11.51 -6.83 8.55
N ASN A 242 10.89 -6.23 7.52
CA ASN A 242 10.87 -4.79 7.28
C ASN A 242 12.27 -4.12 7.29
N GLN A 243 13.38 -4.84 7.05
CA GLN A 243 14.70 -4.22 7.19
C GLN A 243 15.04 -3.26 6.05
N THR A 244 14.67 -3.63 4.82
CA THR A 244 15.03 -2.85 3.62
C THR A 244 13.88 -2.64 2.64
N CYS A 245 12.73 -3.26 2.87
CA CYS A 245 11.55 -3.14 2.01
C CYS A 245 10.58 -2.00 2.44
N GLN A 246 11.01 -1.11 3.33
CA GLN A 246 10.17 -0.03 3.82
C GLN A 246 10.13 1.15 2.84
N VAL A 247 8.93 1.59 2.50
CA VAL A 247 8.70 2.83 1.75
C VAL A 247 8.62 4.02 2.70
N ARG A 248 8.89 5.24 2.23
CA ARG A 248 8.78 6.48 3.04
C ARG A 248 9.63 6.47 4.33
N ASP A 249 10.76 5.77 4.32
CA ASP A 249 11.81 5.97 5.33
C ASP A 249 12.42 7.36 5.14
N ALA A 250 12.66 8.09 6.22
CA ALA A 250 13.16 9.47 6.19
C ALA A 250 14.54 9.61 5.51
N ARG A 251 15.32 8.52 5.45
CA ARG A 251 16.61 8.46 4.75
C ARG A 251 16.45 8.26 3.24
N SER A 252 15.25 7.95 2.78
CA SER A 252 14.93 7.60 1.39
C SER A 252 15.89 6.55 0.78
N PRO A 253 16.11 5.40 1.46
CA PRO A 253 16.91 4.32 0.88
C PRO A 253 16.16 3.71 -0.31
N VAL A 254 16.92 3.10 -1.21
CA VAL A 254 16.34 2.21 -2.23
C VAL A 254 15.62 1.06 -1.51
N VAL A 255 14.40 0.77 -1.93
CA VAL A 255 13.62 -0.36 -1.43
C VAL A 255 14.25 -1.64 -1.97
N THR A 256 14.69 -2.53 -1.09
CA THR A 256 15.28 -3.82 -1.45
C THR A 256 14.71 -4.95 -0.59
N CYS A 257 15.24 -6.16 -0.76
CA CYS A 257 14.92 -7.32 0.08
C CYS A 257 16.20 -7.94 0.67
N VAL A 258 16.17 -8.31 1.95
CA VAL A 258 17.26 -9.09 2.55
C VAL A 258 17.31 -10.53 2.05
N GLY A 259 16.17 -11.03 1.54
CA GLY A 259 16.05 -12.37 0.98
C GLY A 259 16.32 -12.43 -0.52
N GLU A 260 16.06 -11.34 -1.25
CA GLU A 260 16.29 -11.23 -2.70
C GLU A 260 17.26 -10.06 -2.97
N PRO A 261 18.57 -10.35 -3.07
CA PRO A 261 19.60 -9.32 -3.18
C PRO A 261 19.52 -8.46 -4.44
N THR A 262 18.85 -8.95 -5.49
CA THR A 262 18.71 -8.23 -6.76
C THR A 262 17.61 -7.16 -6.74
N SER A 263 16.68 -7.24 -5.79
CA SER A 263 15.57 -6.28 -5.67
C SER A 263 16.08 -4.86 -5.45
N GLY A 264 15.62 -3.92 -6.28
CA GLY A 264 16.05 -2.52 -6.29
C GLY A 264 17.38 -2.27 -7.02
N ARG A 265 17.98 -3.30 -7.64
CA ARG A 265 19.23 -3.22 -8.43
C ARG A 265 19.10 -3.78 -9.83
N GLU A 266 17.88 -4.06 -10.29
CA GLU A 266 17.56 -4.81 -11.51
C GLU A 266 18.10 -4.15 -12.79
N THR A 267 18.35 -2.83 -12.77
CA THR A 267 18.86 -2.06 -13.91
C THR A 267 20.36 -1.74 -13.83
N GLU A 268 20.98 -1.93 -12.66
CA GLU A 268 22.38 -1.61 -12.40
C GLU A 268 23.25 -2.86 -12.35
N ASP A 269 22.75 -3.91 -11.73
CA ASP A 269 23.46 -5.17 -11.54
C ASP A 269 23.44 -6.04 -12.80
N PRO A 270 24.50 -6.83 -13.05
CA PRO A 270 24.45 -7.84 -14.09
C PRO A 270 23.43 -8.93 -13.73
N ASP A 271 22.96 -9.67 -14.74
CA ASP A 271 22.16 -10.88 -14.50
C ASP A 271 23.03 -11.95 -13.82
N TRP A 272 22.95 -11.98 -12.48
CA TRP A 272 23.67 -12.91 -11.63
C TRP A 272 23.22 -14.36 -11.85
N TYR A 273 22.04 -14.57 -12.42
CA TYR A 273 21.43 -15.88 -12.64
C TYR A 273 21.76 -16.49 -14.00
N ALA A 274 22.35 -15.71 -14.93
CA ALA A 274 22.81 -16.21 -16.21
C ALA A 274 23.81 -17.38 -16.09
N HIS A 275 23.59 -18.45 -16.86
CA HIS A 275 24.46 -19.63 -16.89
C HIS A 275 25.91 -19.27 -17.26
N THR A 276 26.86 -19.93 -16.60
CA THR A 276 28.29 -19.77 -16.88
C THR A 276 28.67 -20.45 -18.20
N ALA A 277 29.51 -19.80 -19.00
CA ALA A 277 30.12 -20.44 -20.16
C ALA A 277 31.11 -21.56 -19.79
N ARG A 278 31.62 -21.56 -18.54
CA ARG A 278 32.58 -22.57 -18.05
C ARG A 278 32.32 -22.94 -16.60
N ALA A 279 31.78 -24.13 -16.39
CA ALA A 279 31.57 -24.72 -15.07
C ALA A 279 32.91 -24.94 -14.34
N ARG A 280 32.89 -24.81 -13.01
CA ARG A 280 34.02 -25.02 -12.09
C ARG A 280 33.54 -25.74 -10.83
N ASN A 281 34.48 -26.34 -10.09
CA ASN A 281 34.24 -26.80 -8.73
C ASN A 281 34.48 -25.64 -7.75
N VAL A 282 33.52 -25.33 -6.89
CA VAL A 282 33.56 -24.18 -5.97
C VAL A 282 33.37 -24.69 -4.54
N LEU A 283 34.37 -24.55 -3.69
CA LEU A 283 34.22 -24.85 -2.26
C LEU A 283 33.75 -23.59 -1.52
N VAL A 284 32.59 -23.66 -0.86
CA VAL A 284 32.10 -22.61 0.03
C VAL A 284 32.35 -22.99 1.49
N VAL A 285 33.15 -22.20 2.20
CA VAL A 285 33.47 -22.44 3.62
C VAL A 285 32.59 -21.54 4.51
N GLY A 286 31.57 -22.15 5.10
CA GLY A 286 30.65 -21.49 6.05
C GLY A 286 29.18 -21.58 5.60
N GLY A 287 28.33 -22.14 6.45
CA GLY A 287 26.90 -22.35 6.19
C GLY A 287 25.98 -21.21 6.65
N GLY A 288 26.50 -19.98 6.78
CA GLY A 288 25.69 -18.80 7.08
C GLY A 288 25.01 -18.23 5.83
N ILE A 289 24.20 -17.17 5.99
CA ILE A 289 23.40 -16.56 4.90
C ILE A 289 24.26 -16.22 3.66
N ALA A 290 25.42 -15.60 3.86
CA ALA A 290 26.33 -15.25 2.76
C ALA A 290 26.88 -16.48 2.03
N GLY A 291 27.25 -17.54 2.77
CA GLY A 291 27.75 -18.77 2.19
C GLY A 291 26.66 -19.55 1.45
N LEU A 292 25.47 -19.66 2.03
CA LEU A 292 24.33 -20.31 1.39
C LEU A 292 23.91 -19.60 0.10
N GLU A 293 23.87 -18.27 0.08
CA GLU A 293 23.53 -17.52 -1.13
C GLU A 293 24.63 -17.63 -2.19
N ALA A 294 25.91 -17.56 -1.80
CA ALA A 294 27.01 -17.79 -2.72
C ALA A 294 26.98 -19.20 -3.35
N ALA A 295 26.69 -20.22 -2.53
CA ALA A 295 26.53 -21.61 -2.98
C ALA A 295 25.34 -21.75 -3.93
N ARG A 296 24.18 -21.19 -3.57
CA ARG A 296 22.95 -21.21 -4.38
C ARG A 296 23.19 -20.57 -5.75
N VAL A 297 23.72 -19.34 -5.79
CA VAL A 297 23.97 -18.62 -7.05
C VAL A 297 25.01 -19.34 -7.90
N ALA A 298 26.10 -19.85 -7.31
CA ALA A 298 27.09 -20.62 -8.05
C ALA A 298 26.47 -21.89 -8.68
N ALA A 299 25.63 -22.62 -7.94
CA ALA A 299 24.92 -23.79 -8.45
C ALA A 299 23.93 -23.44 -9.57
N VAL A 300 23.11 -22.38 -9.40
CA VAL A 300 22.18 -21.88 -10.44
C VAL A 300 22.91 -21.54 -11.73
N ARG A 301 24.09 -20.90 -11.63
CA ARG A 301 24.93 -20.59 -12.78
C ARG A 301 25.53 -21.84 -13.45
N GLY A 302 25.49 -23.01 -12.83
CA GLY A 302 25.99 -24.28 -13.38
C GLY A 302 27.36 -24.74 -12.82
N HIS A 303 27.82 -24.16 -11.71
CA HIS A 303 29.00 -24.67 -11.02
C HIS A 303 28.67 -25.91 -10.17
N ARG A 304 29.68 -26.74 -9.91
CA ARG A 304 29.59 -27.80 -8.91
C ARG A 304 30.07 -27.23 -7.58
N VAL A 305 29.15 -27.08 -6.63
CA VAL A 305 29.43 -26.55 -5.29
C VAL A 305 29.54 -27.69 -4.29
#